data_AF-A0A0Q9QVG4-F1
#
_entry.id   AF-A0A0Q9QVG4-F1
#
_cell.length_a   1.000
_cell.length_b   1.000
_cell.length_c   1.000
_cell.angle_alpha   90.00
_cell.angle_beta   90.00
_cell.angle_gamma   90.00
#
_symmetry.space_group_name_H-M   'P 1'
#
loop_
_entity.id
_entity.type
_entity.pdbx_description
1 polymer ?
#
loop_
_entity_poly.entity_id
_entity_poly.type
_entity_poly.pdbx_seq_one_letter_code
_entity_poly.pdbx_strand_id
1 'polypeptide(L)'
;MIRTALVATGAVLASAVLGPLGTTVPAHAGPTIPVNCALEGEDGLVLAWDDTTYVVEGVCGTVRVTADDAVVTMPTATHLVVTGERNRVTAKSQGEVVVTGADSRLDVTSAESLLVSGPRSTVSSTGLVEQVRVTTTGVSVAADRVHDVVLRGSGNVLTARRGFTTKVVGDANTVTHRRLDRLRVRGDDNTVEVTRTRPRMRVTGTGNAITVPRRR
;
A
#
# COMPACT_ATOMS: atom_id res chain seq x y z
N MET A 1 -16.19 -72.38 27.64
CA MET A 1 -16.39 -73.21 26.43
C MET A 1 -17.49 -72.57 25.58
N ILE A 2 -17.41 -72.62 24.23
CA ILE A 2 -18.56 -72.49 23.29
C ILE A 2 -19.24 -71.09 23.26
N ARG A 3 -19.55 -70.42 22.12
CA ARG A 3 -19.26 -70.62 20.68
C ARG A 3 -19.36 -69.27 19.92
N THR A 4 -18.85 -69.29 18.68
CA THR A 4 -19.16 -68.49 17.46
C THR A 4 -20.65 -68.08 17.26
N ALA A 5 -21.06 -67.13 16.37
CA ALA A 5 -20.46 -66.03 15.55
C ALA A 5 -21.65 -65.20 14.93
N LEU A 6 -21.68 -64.45 13.79
CA LEU A 6 -20.81 -64.21 12.61
C LEU A 6 -21.34 -63.01 11.74
N VAL A 7 -20.48 -62.13 11.17
CA VAL A 7 -20.73 -61.29 9.93
C VAL A 7 -21.83 -60.17 10.08
N ALA A 8 -21.95 -59.05 9.32
CA ALA A 8 -21.55 -58.67 7.94
C ALA A 8 -21.27 -57.16 7.69
N THR A 9 -20.58 -56.88 6.56
CA THR A 9 -20.70 -55.75 5.59
C THR A 9 -21.12 -54.31 5.99
N GLY A 10 -20.37 -53.33 5.49
CA GLY A 10 -20.82 -51.95 5.24
C GLY A 10 -19.70 -51.05 4.71
N ALA A 11 -19.87 -50.41 3.55
CA ALA A 11 -18.84 -49.57 2.90
C ALA A 11 -19.34 -48.14 2.65
N VAL A 12 -18.41 -47.19 2.43
CA VAL A 12 -18.51 -46.11 1.43
C VAL A 12 -17.15 -45.38 1.31
N LEU A 13 -16.81 -44.97 0.08
CA LEU A 13 -15.65 -44.14 -0.26
C LEU A 13 -16.11 -42.69 -0.52
N ALA A 14 -15.48 -41.69 0.11
CA ALA A 14 -15.55 -40.27 -0.33
C ALA A 14 -14.50 -39.38 0.37
N SER A 15 -13.26 -39.35 -0.13
CA SER A 15 -12.27 -38.33 0.25
C SER A 15 -12.12 -37.32 -0.90
N ALA A 16 -12.90 -36.24 -0.86
CA ALA A 16 -12.89 -35.23 -1.92
C ALA A 16 -11.58 -34.41 -1.92
N VAL A 17 -10.95 -34.27 -3.08
CA VAL A 17 -9.77 -33.42 -3.26
C VAL A 17 -10.21 -31.96 -3.36
N LEU A 18 -9.96 -31.19 -2.30
CA LEU A 18 -10.14 -29.73 -2.32
C LEU A 18 -9.04 -29.09 -3.16
N GLY A 19 -9.36 -28.74 -4.41
CA GLY A 19 -8.51 -27.90 -5.24
C GLY A 19 -8.38 -26.48 -4.66
N PRO A 20 -7.25 -25.79 -4.85
CA PRO A 20 -7.06 -24.44 -4.33
C PRO A 20 -8.00 -23.44 -5.02
N LEU A 21 -8.73 -22.66 -4.23
CA LEU A 21 -9.49 -21.50 -4.72
C LEU A 21 -8.51 -20.42 -5.16
N GLY A 22 -8.12 -20.45 -6.44
CA GLY A 22 -7.41 -19.33 -7.07
C GLY A 22 -8.29 -18.09 -7.04
N THR A 23 -7.89 -17.08 -6.27
CA THR A 23 -8.61 -15.81 -6.17
C THR A 23 -8.50 -15.05 -7.49
N THR A 24 -9.48 -15.25 -8.38
CA THR A 24 -9.63 -14.45 -9.60
C THR A 24 -9.82 -12.98 -9.23
N VAL A 25 -8.85 -12.14 -9.60
CA VAL A 25 -9.04 -10.68 -9.59
C VAL A 25 -10.24 -10.38 -10.50
N PRO A 26 -11.24 -9.59 -10.07
CA PRO A 26 -12.37 -9.27 -10.92
C PRO A 26 -11.87 -8.56 -12.18
N ALA A 27 -12.18 -9.13 -13.35
CA ALA A 27 -11.79 -8.55 -14.62
C ALA A 27 -12.50 -7.21 -14.81
N HIS A 28 -11.73 -6.13 -14.87
CA HIS A 28 -12.26 -4.79 -15.07
C HIS A 28 -12.67 -4.65 -16.55
N ALA A 29 -13.97 -4.76 -16.83
CA ALA A 29 -14.52 -4.91 -18.18
C ALA A 29 -14.63 -3.59 -18.97
N GLY A 30 -13.77 -2.62 -18.64
CA GLY A 30 -13.77 -1.28 -19.21
C GLY A 30 -13.13 -1.18 -20.60
N PRO A 31 -13.36 -0.07 -21.32
CA PRO A 31 -12.58 0.25 -22.51
C PRO A 31 -11.10 0.41 -22.14
N THR A 32 -10.20 -0.06 -23.01
CA THR A 32 -8.76 0.17 -22.90
C THR A 32 -8.34 1.29 -23.85
N ILE A 33 -7.76 2.36 -23.30
CA ILE A 33 -7.42 3.59 -24.01
C ILE A 33 -5.89 3.77 -24.00
N PRO A 34 -5.20 3.70 -25.15
CA PRO A 34 -3.82 4.13 -25.26
C PRO A 34 -3.75 5.66 -25.25
N VAL A 35 -2.84 6.22 -24.46
CA VAL A 35 -2.64 7.67 -24.28
C VAL A 35 -1.15 7.98 -24.42
N ASN A 36 -0.77 8.94 -25.26
CA ASN A 36 0.64 9.26 -25.49
C ASN A 36 0.98 10.66 -24.96
N CYS A 37 1.77 10.73 -23.88
CA CYS A 37 2.17 11.98 -23.24
C CYS A 37 3.03 12.91 -24.13
N ALA A 38 3.50 12.45 -25.30
CA ALA A 38 4.16 13.32 -26.29
C ALA A 38 3.16 14.18 -27.11
N LEU A 39 1.85 13.99 -26.95
CA LEU A 39 0.79 14.76 -27.61
C LEU A 39 0.08 15.73 -26.64
N GLU A 40 0.41 15.66 -25.35
CA GLU A 40 -0.21 16.45 -24.29
C GLU A 40 0.42 17.86 -24.19
N GLY A 41 -0.41 18.87 -23.89
CA GLY A 41 0.03 20.25 -23.73
C GLY A 41 0.70 20.56 -22.38
N GLU A 42 1.06 21.83 -22.18
CA GLU A 42 1.72 22.30 -20.96
C GLU A 42 0.87 22.12 -19.68
N ASP A 43 -0.47 22.02 -19.82
CA ASP A 43 -1.42 21.78 -18.72
C ASP A 43 -1.28 20.37 -18.09
N GLY A 44 -0.72 19.41 -18.82
CA GLY A 44 -0.55 18.02 -18.41
C GLY A 44 -1.78 17.13 -18.60
N LEU A 45 -1.56 15.81 -18.53
CA LEU A 45 -2.53 14.78 -18.87
C LEU A 45 -3.63 14.66 -17.80
N VAL A 46 -4.90 14.61 -18.24
CA VAL A 46 -6.06 14.37 -17.37
C VAL A 46 -6.81 13.10 -17.79
N LEU A 47 -6.93 12.15 -16.86
CA LEU A 47 -7.60 10.87 -17.01
C LEU A 47 -8.92 10.89 -16.23
N ALA A 48 -10.03 11.07 -16.96
CA ALA A 48 -11.31 11.56 -16.42
C ALA A 48 -12.55 10.72 -16.77
N TRP A 49 -12.40 9.53 -17.34
CA TRP A 49 -13.52 8.63 -17.61
C TRP A 49 -13.47 7.44 -16.65
N ASP A 50 -14.60 7.21 -15.99
CA ASP A 50 -14.76 6.17 -14.96
C ASP A 50 -14.74 4.76 -15.58
N ASP A 51 -14.57 3.73 -14.75
CA ASP A 51 -14.56 2.29 -15.14
C ASP A 51 -13.57 1.95 -16.28
N THR A 52 -12.60 2.82 -16.57
CA THR A 52 -11.77 2.80 -17.78
C THR A 52 -10.35 2.31 -17.52
N THR A 53 -9.76 1.58 -18.47
CA THR A 53 -8.33 1.21 -18.42
C THR A 53 -7.51 2.15 -19.30
N TYR A 54 -6.55 2.85 -18.71
CA TYR A 54 -5.62 3.75 -19.39
C TYR A 54 -4.22 3.14 -19.49
N VAL A 55 -3.69 3.06 -20.72
CA VAL A 55 -2.30 2.66 -21.00
C VAL A 55 -1.55 3.90 -21.48
N VAL A 56 -0.79 4.50 -20.58
CA VAL A 56 -0.07 5.76 -20.82
C VAL A 56 1.34 5.47 -21.31
N GLU A 57 1.75 6.09 -22.42
CA GLU A 57 3.05 5.96 -23.07
C GLU A 57 3.79 7.30 -23.12
N GLY A 58 5.12 7.24 -23.31
CA GLY A 58 6.01 8.41 -23.28
C GLY A 58 6.49 8.76 -21.86
N VAL A 59 7.09 9.95 -21.69
CA VAL A 59 7.43 10.51 -20.37
C VAL A 59 6.49 11.68 -20.13
N CYS A 60 5.76 11.65 -19.02
CA CYS A 60 4.72 12.63 -18.72
C CYS A 60 5.22 13.73 -17.78
N GLY A 61 4.77 14.97 -17.96
CA GLY A 61 5.04 16.05 -17.00
C GLY A 61 4.20 15.86 -15.73
N THR A 62 2.92 16.21 -15.84
CA THR A 62 1.91 16.00 -14.79
C THR A 62 0.84 15.06 -15.31
N VAL A 63 0.39 14.11 -14.48
CA VAL A 63 -0.75 13.24 -14.76
C VAL A 63 -1.77 13.37 -13.62
N ARG A 64 -3.03 13.68 -13.97
CA ARG A 64 -4.15 13.84 -13.04
C ARG A 64 -5.18 12.75 -13.30
N VAL A 65 -5.42 11.88 -12.32
CA VAL A 65 -6.49 10.88 -12.37
C VAL A 65 -7.70 11.45 -11.62
N THR A 66 -8.70 11.89 -12.36
CA THR A 66 -9.98 12.41 -11.85
C THR A 66 -11.12 11.40 -11.98
N ALA A 67 -10.93 10.36 -12.78
CA ALA A 67 -11.84 9.23 -12.91
C ALA A 67 -11.98 8.41 -11.61
N ASP A 68 -13.15 7.80 -11.42
CA ASP A 68 -13.42 6.78 -10.40
C ASP A 68 -13.21 5.35 -10.98
N ASP A 69 -12.82 4.41 -10.10
CA ASP A 69 -12.59 2.98 -10.37
C ASP A 69 -11.53 2.60 -11.44
N ALA A 70 -11.01 3.57 -12.18
CA ALA A 70 -10.13 3.39 -13.32
C ALA A 70 -8.81 2.64 -13.03
N VAL A 71 -8.27 2.03 -14.07
CA VAL A 71 -7.00 1.26 -14.04
C VAL A 71 -5.97 1.96 -14.91
N VAL A 72 -4.96 2.58 -14.31
CA VAL A 72 -3.94 3.37 -15.03
C VAL A 72 -2.59 2.67 -14.99
N THR A 73 -2.01 2.37 -16.14
CA THR A 73 -0.62 1.92 -16.26
C THR A 73 0.20 3.00 -16.94
N MET A 74 1.30 3.44 -16.31
CA MET A 74 2.21 4.45 -16.85
C MET A 74 3.69 4.11 -16.59
N PRO A 75 4.63 4.59 -17.41
CA PRO A 75 6.06 4.50 -17.13
C PRO A 75 6.47 5.55 -16.09
N THR A 76 6.81 6.77 -16.51
CA THR A 76 7.40 7.82 -15.67
C THR A 76 6.60 9.09 -15.82
N ALA A 77 6.25 9.73 -14.70
CA ALA A 77 5.70 11.08 -14.65
C ALA A 77 6.45 11.90 -13.60
N THR A 78 6.56 13.22 -13.78
CA THR A 78 7.17 14.10 -12.77
C THR A 78 6.22 14.31 -11.58
N HIS A 79 4.92 14.49 -11.85
CA HIS A 79 3.88 14.60 -10.83
C HIS A 79 2.69 13.69 -11.18
N LEU A 80 2.24 12.89 -10.21
CA LEU A 80 1.02 12.08 -10.28
C LEU A 80 0.04 12.54 -9.21
N VAL A 81 -1.18 12.91 -9.60
CA VAL A 81 -2.24 13.35 -8.70
C VAL A 81 -3.48 12.47 -8.90
N VAL A 82 -3.83 11.68 -7.90
CA VAL A 82 -5.03 10.81 -7.90
C VAL A 82 -6.11 11.43 -7.02
N THR A 83 -7.24 11.77 -7.63
CA THR A 83 -8.35 12.51 -7.00
C THR A 83 -9.66 11.72 -6.95
N GLY A 84 -10.00 10.95 -7.98
CA GLY A 84 -11.12 10.01 -7.94
C GLY A 84 -10.83 8.77 -7.09
N GLU A 85 -11.87 8.04 -6.73
CA GLU A 85 -11.85 6.93 -5.78
C GLU A 85 -11.60 5.56 -6.42
N ARG A 86 -11.22 4.56 -5.60
CA ARG A 86 -11.10 3.12 -5.94
C ARG A 86 -10.12 2.75 -7.07
N ASN A 87 -9.47 3.76 -7.67
CA ASN A 87 -8.44 3.69 -8.71
C ASN A 87 -7.35 2.64 -8.45
N ARG A 88 -6.79 2.09 -9.52
CA ARG A 88 -5.61 1.21 -9.51
C ARG A 88 -4.53 1.80 -10.43
N VAL A 89 -3.45 2.32 -9.86
CA VAL A 89 -2.36 2.94 -10.64
C VAL A 89 -1.08 2.13 -10.52
N THR A 90 -0.51 1.71 -11.65
CA THR A 90 0.83 1.12 -11.74
C THR A 90 1.77 2.13 -12.40
N ALA A 91 2.85 2.51 -11.72
CA ALA A 91 3.84 3.48 -12.20
C ALA A 91 5.28 3.04 -11.89
N LYS A 92 6.26 3.56 -12.64
CA LYS A 92 7.69 3.32 -12.37
C LYS A 92 8.22 4.34 -11.38
N SER A 93 9.12 5.22 -11.81
CA SER A 93 9.66 6.29 -10.97
C SER A 93 8.81 7.55 -11.12
N GLN A 94 8.63 8.27 -10.02
CA GLN A 94 7.85 9.50 -9.93
C GLN A 94 8.65 10.57 -9.18
N GLY A 95 8.37 11.85 -9.42
CA GLY A 95 8.81 12.93 -8.55
C GLY A 95 7.88 13.01 -7.33
N GLU A 96 6.74 13.67 -7.50
CA GLU A 96 5.69 13.72 -6.48
C GLU A 96 4.48 12.84 -6.84
N VAL A 97 3.95 12.13 -5.83
CA VAL A 97 2.72 11.35 -5.89
C VAL A 97 1.76 11.87 -4.81
N VAL A 98 0.61 12.41 -5.24
CA VAL A 98 -0.45 12.92 -4.36
C VAL A 98 -1.69 12.04 -4.51
N VAL A 99 -2.17 11.47 -3.42
CA VAL A 99 -3.37 10.62 -3.37
C VAL A 99 -4.40 11.26 -2.45
N THR A 100 -5.42 11.90 -3.04
CA THR A 100 -6.56 12.50 -2.32
C THR A 100 -7.82 11.66 -2.41
N GLY A 101 -7.97 10.84 -3.46
CA GLY A 101 -9.09 9.90 -3.62
C GLY A 101 -9.04 8.71 -2.65
N ALA A 102 -10.21 8.26 -2.18
CA ALA A 102 -10.35 7.14 -1.25
C ALA A 102 -10.14 5.77 -1.94
N ASP A 103 -9.91 4.72 -1.14
CA ASP A 103 -9.84 3.30 -1.56
C ASP A 103 -8.86 2.95 -2.71
N SER A 104 -8.01 3.90 -3.09
CA SER A 104 -7.15 3.81 -4.27
C SER A 104 -5.92 2.95 -3.97
N ARG A 105 -5.47 2.16 -4.95
CA ARG A 105 -4.29 1.30 -4.87
C ARG A 105 -3.23 1.80 -5.84
N LEU A 106 -2.03 2.08 -5.33
CA LEU A 106 -0.91 2.56 -6.14
C LEU A 106 0.30 1.64 -5.96
N ASP A 107 0.77 1.04 -7.05
CA ASP A 107 2.02 0.29 -7.11
C ASP A 107 3.06 1.12 -7.88
N VAL A 108 4.04 1.65 -7.15
CA VAL A 108 5.12 2.50 -7.67
C VAL A 108 6.49 1.81 -7.54
N THR A 109 7.47 2.24 -8.34
CA THR A 109 8.87 1.79 -8.18
C THR A 109 9.65 2.73 -7.26
N SER A 110 9.47 4.04 -7.39
CA SER A 110 10.10 5.04 -6.51
C SER A 110 9.39 6.38 -6.56
N ALA A 111 9.50 7.18 -5.49
CA ALA A 111 9.01 8.56 -5.46
C ALA A 111 9.96 9.45 -4.64
N GLU A 112 10.02 10.76 -4.94
CA GLU A 112 10.65 11.73 -4.04
C GLU A 112 9.67 12.14 -2.93
N SER A 113 8.46 12.51 -3.30
CA SER A 113 7.36 12.88 -2.38
C SER A 113 6.18 11.93 -2.57
N LEU A 114 5.64 11.40 -1.46
CA LEU A 114 4.39 10.66 -1.40
C LEU A 114 3.46 11.29 -0.35
N LEU A 115 2.41 11.97 -0.80
CA LEU A 115 1.37 12.56 0.03
C LEU A 115 0.08 11.76 -0.09
N VAL A 116 -0.42 11.20 1.02
CA VAL A 116 -1.71 10.51 1.08
C VAL A 116 -2.65 11.22 2.06
N SER A 117 -3.78 11.69 1.53
CA SER A 117 -4.92 12.25 2.27
C SER A 117 -6.23 11.52 1.99
N GLY A 118 -6.30 10.76 0.90
CA GLY A 118 -7.41 9.84 0.61
C GLY A 118 -7.46 8.67 1.60
N PRO A 119 -8.58 8.48 2.33
CA PRO A 119 -8.68 7.46 3.37
C PRO A 119 -8.75 6.04 2.78
N ARG A 120 -8.31 5.04 3.55
CA ARG A 120 -8.31 3.60 3.19
C ARG A 120 -7.49 3.22 1.94
N SER A 121 -6.84 4.19 1.29
CA SER A 121 -5.96 3.96 0.14
C SER A 121 -4.68 3.18 0.53
N THR A 122 -4.14 2.41 -0.43
CA THR A 122 -2.94 1.57 -0.26
C THR A 122 -1.87 1.98 -1.25
N VAL A 123 -0.63 2.15 -0.78
CA VAL A 123 0.53 2.47 -1.63
C VAL A 123 1.65 1.48 -1.39
N SER A 124 2.19 0.94 -2.47
CA SER A 124 3.22 -0.09 -2.52
C SER A 124 4.41 0.46 -3.31
N SER A 125 5.62 0.41 -2.75
CA SER A 125 6.85 0.87 -3.38
C SER A 125 7.95 -0.18 -3.31
N THR A 126 8.41 -0.64 -4.47
CA THR A 126 9.51 -1.63 -4.55
C THR A 126 10.90 -1.04 -4.34
N GLY A 127 11.01 0.29 -4.27
CA GLY A 127 12.27 1.03 -4.14
C GLY A 127 12.27 2.07 -3.04
N LEU A 128 12.82 3.24 -3.34
CA LEU A 128 12.99 4.34 -2.38
C LEU A 128 11.82 5.32 -2.49
N VAL A 129 11.30 5.74 -1.34
CA VAL A 129 10.46 6.92 -1.19
C VAL A 129 11.14 7.89 -0.22
N GLU A 130 11.63 9.03 -0.69
CA GLU A 130 12.40 9.94 0.19
C GLU A 130 11.48 10.52 1.29
N GLN A 131 10.32 11.05 0.93
CA GLN A 131 9.35 11.61 1.86
C GLN A 131 7.99 10.91 1.79
N VAL A 132 7.55 10.31 2.90
CA VAL A 132 6.17 9.76 3.04
C VAL A 132 5.38 10.62 4.01
N ARG A 133 4.22 11.11 3.59
CA ARG A 133 3.30 11.90 4.41
C ARG A 133 1.88 11.36 4.31
N VAL A 134 1.40 10.73 5.38
CA VAL A 134 -0.01 10.35 5.54
C VAL A 134 -0.70 11.41 6.42
N THR A 135 -1.92 11.80 6.07
CA THR A 135 -2.70 12.86 6.75
C THR A 135 -4.14 12.46 7.05
N THR A 136 -4.43 11.16 7.06
CA THR A 136 -5.78 10.59 7.05
C THR A 136 -5.82 9.26 7.80
N THR A 137 -6.89 8.47 7.66
CA THR A 137 -7.10 7.22 8.41
C THR A 137 -7.08 5.97 7.52
N GLY A 138 -6.66 4.85 8.11
CA GLY A 138 -6.73 3.52 7.49
C GLY A 138 -5.83 3.30 6.27
N VAL A 139 -4.86 4.18 6.01
CA VAL A 139 -3.96 4.06 4.85
C VAL A 139 -2.89 3.01 5.12
N SER A 140 -2.60 2.19 4.10
CA SER A 140 -1.51 1.20 4.13
C SER A 140 -0.36 1.64 3.22
N VAL A 141 0.86 1.73 3.74
CA VAL A 141 2.08 2.03 2.97
C VAL A 141 3.10 0.91 3.13
N ALA A 142 3.46 0.27 2.02
CA ALA A 142 4.60 -0.65 1.93
C ALA A 142 5.71 0.01 1.11
N ALA A 143 6.96 -0.03 1.56
CA ALA A 143 8.11 0.52 0.84
C ALA A 143 9.39 -0.29 1.08
N ASP A 144 10.28 -0.44 0.09
CA ASP A 144 11.60 -1.03 0.37
C ASP A 144 12.43 -0.11 1.29
N ARG A 145 12.54 1.16 0.90
CA ARG A 145 13.27 2.18 1.66
C ARG A 145 12.43 3.44 1.80
N VAL A 146 12.48 4.02 2.99
CA VAL A 146 11.97 5.38 3.26
C VAL A 146 13.07 6.21 3.93
N HIS A 147 13.20 7.49 3.58
CA HIS A 147 14.06 8.38 4.36
C HIS A 147 13.28 8.95 5.53
N ASP A 148 12.38 9.90 5.28
CA ASP A 148 11.59 10.58 6.30
C ASP A 148 10.09 10.31 6.14
N VAL A 149 9.47 9.82 7.21
CA VAL A 149 8.04 9.48 7.27
C VAL A 149 7.33 10.30 8.32
N VAL A 150 6.18 10.87 7.96
CA VAL A 150 5.23 11.49 8.88
C VAL A 150 3.84 10.90 8.66
N LEU A 151 3.46 9.94 9.51
CA LEU A 151 2.09 9.47 9.62
C LEU A 151 1.31 10.41 10.54
N ARG A 152 0.16 10.90 10.08
CA ARG A 152 -0.86 11.55 10.90
C ARG A 152 -2.22 10.90 10.69
N GLY A 153 -3.00 10.83 11.76
CA GLY A 153 -4.28 10.14 11.80
C GLY A 153 -4.15 8.79 12.50
N SER A 154 -5.14 7.92 12.31
CA SER A 154 -5.31 6.72 13.11
C SER A 154 -5.59 5.47 12.27
N GLY A 155 -5.17 4.32 12.78
CA GLY A 155 -5.32 3.02 12.10
C GLY A 155 -4.48 2.87 10.82
N ASN A 156 -3.46 3.71 10.59
CA ASN A 156 -2.60 3.60 9.42
C ASN A 156 -1.54 2.50 9.62
N VAL A 157 -1.17 1.84 8.53
CA VAL A 157 -0.16 0.77 8.50
C VAL A 157 1.04 1.23 7.68
N LEU A 158 2.25 1.05 8.20
CA LEU A 158 3.51 1.27 7.49
C LEU A 158 4.42 0.06 7.62
N THR A 159 4.91 -0.47 6.50
CA THR A 159 5.96 -1.50 6.47
C THR A 159 7.13 -1.06 5.60
N ALA A 160 8.35 -1.00 6.15
CA ALA A 160 9.53 -0.72 5.33
C ALA A 160 10.82 -1.47 5.72
N ARG A 161 11.61 -1.91 4.71
CA ARG A 161 12.87 -2.65 4.97
C ARG A 161 13.93 -1.77 5.63
N ARG A 162 13.96 -0.47 5.32
CA ARG A 162 14.79 0.54 5.99
C ARG A 162 14.07 1.88 6.07
N GLY A 163 14.05 2.49 7.25
CA GLY A 163 13.69 3.89 7.49
C GLY A 163 14.87 4.68 8.06
N PHE A 164 14.90 6.01 7.87
CA PHE A 164 15.81 6.89 8.62
C PHE A 164 15.08 7.59 9.78
N THR A 165 14.10 8.46 9.50
CA THR A 165 13.22 9.07 10.52
C THR A 165 11.78 8.66 10.30
N THR A 166 11.15 8.04 11.30
CA THR A 166 9.70 7.79 11.31
C THR A 166 9.02 8.57 12.43
N LYS A 167 8.00 9.36 12.09
CA LYS A 167 7.15 10.13 13.02
C LYS A 167 5.70 9.69 12.88
N VAL A 168 5.09 9.27 13.98
CA VAL A 168 3.67 8.91 14.11
C VAL A 168 2.97 9.94 14.99
N VAL A 169 1.80 10.43 14.56
CA VAL A 169 0.95 11.38 15.32
C VAL A 169 -0.53 11.01 15.19
N GLY A 170 -1.12 10.51 16.26
CA GLY A 170 -2.44 9.87 16.28
C GLY A 170 -2.32 8.42 16.75
N ASP A 171 -3.37 7.64 16.55
CA ASP A 171 -3.66 6.52 17.46
C ASP A 171 -3.87 5.19 16.72
N ALA A 172 -3.61 4.07 17.39
CA ALA A 172 -3.75 2.72 16.82
C ALA A 172 -3.02 2.49 15.46
N ASN A 173 -1.98 3.27 15.15
CA ASN A 173 -1.18 3.06 13.94
C ASN A 173 -0.20 1.89 14.12
N THR A 174 0.04 1.11 13.08
CA THR A 174 0.97 -0.03 13.08
C THR A 174 2.17 0.27 12.19
N VAL A 175 3.39 0.17 12.73
CA VAL A 175 4.63 0.52 12.03
C VAL A 175 5.69 -0.57 12.17
N THR A 176 6.05 -1.20 11.05
CA THR A 176 7.04 -2.28 11.01
C THR A 176 8.26 -1.87 10.19
N HIS A 177 9.43 -1.84 10.83
CA HIS A 177 10.71 -1.59 10.15
C HIS A 177 11.69 -2.74 10.32
N ARG A 178 12.38 -3.17 9.25
CA ARG A 178 13.53 -4.07 9.44
C ARG A 178 14.76 -3.33 9.99
N ARG A 179 14.99 -2.08 9.57
CA ARG A 179 15.96 -1.15 10.17
C ARG A 179 15.34 0.24 10.28
N LEU A 180 15.55 0.92 11.41
CA LEU A 180 15.20 2.32 11.65
C LEU A 180 16.25 2.99 12.54
N ASP A 181 16.56 4.27 12.27
CA ASP A 181 17.57 5.03 13.01
C ASP A 181 16.95 6.01 14.03
N ARG A 182 15.78 6.61 13.72
CA ARG A 182 15.06 7.55 14.58
C ARG A 182 13.55 7.31 14.56
N LEU A 183 12.94 7.24 15.75
CA LEU A 183 11.50 7.05 15.93
C LEU A 183 10.91 8.15 16.80
N ARG A 184 9.74 8.69 16.42
CA ARG A 184 8.90 9.55 17.27
C ARG A 184 7.46 9.09 17.20
N VAL A 185 6.83 8.82 18.34
CA VAL A 185 5.41 8.45 18.45
C VAL A 185 4.73 9.42 19.40
N ARG A 186 3.56 9.95 19.00
CA ARG A 186 2.67 10.75 19.84
C ARG A 186 1.22 10.33 19.59
N GLY A 187 0.50 9.98 20.63
CA GLY A 187 -0.84 9.38 20.55
C GLY A 187 -0.84 7.99 21.17
N ASP A 188 -1.98 7.33 21.17
CA ASP A 188 -2.24 6.17 22.01
C ASP A 188 -2.37 4.87 21.19
N ASP A 189 -2.17 3.72 21.83
CA ASP A 189 -2.31 2.37 21.25
C ASP A 189 -1.49 2.07 19.96
N ASN A 190 -0.49 2.89 19.61
CA ASN A 190 0.33 2.63 18.42
C ASN A 190 1.27 1.43 18.62
N THR A 191 1.31 0.52 17.65
CA THR A 191 2.21 -0.63 17.63
C THR A 191 3.41 -0.33 16.72
N VAL A 192 4.63 -0.49 17.24
CA VAL A 192 5.86 -0.31 16.45
C VAL A 192 6.83 -1.47 16.66
N GLU A 193 7.20 -2.14 15.56
CA GLU A 193 8.23 -3.19 15.55
C GLU A 193 9.48 -2.73 14.78
N VAL A 194 10.67 -2.92 15.36
CA VAL A 194 11.95 -2.81 14.65
C VAL A 194 12.79 -4.08 14.87
N THR A 195 13.18 -4.77 13.79
CA THR A 195 13.73 -6.14 13.93
C THR A 195 15.26 -6.27 13.87
N ARG A 196 16.01 -5.28 13.35
CA ARG A 196 17.50 -5.36 13.24
C ARG A 196 18.30 -4.18 13.78
N THR A 197 17.67 -3.05 14.12
CA THR A 197 18.34 -1.91 14.80
C THR A 197 17.47 -1.40 15.94
N ARG A 198 18.09 -0.72 16.93
CA ARG A 198 17.38 -0.02 18.00
C ARG A 198 17.41 1.48 17.72
N PRO A 199 16.30 2.11 17.27
CA PRO A 199 16.30 3.53 16.90
C PRO A 199 16.46 4.44 18.13
N ARG A 200 16.89 5.69 17.88
CA ARG A 200 16.73 6.79 18.84
C ARG A 200 15.24 7.14 18.91
N MET A 201 14.57 6.67 19.96
CA MET A 201 13.11 6.73 20.09
C MET A 201 12.61 7.73 21.14
N ARG A 202 11.52 8.43 20.84
CA ARG A 202 10.68 9.16 21.81
C ARG A 202 9.23 8.76 21.61
N VAL A 203 8.58 8.29 22.67
CA VAL A 203 7.17 7.85 22.67
C VAL A 203 6.42 8.71 23.70
N THR A 204 5.15 9.04 23.44
CA THR A 204 4.34 9.90 24.33
C THR A 204 2.86 9.61 24.10
N GLY A 205 2.18 9.10 25.13
CA GLY A 205 0.83 8.54 25.06
C GLY A 205 0.76 7.23 25.86
N THR A 206 -0.42 6.64 25.98
CA THR A 206 -0.71 5.36 26.64
C THR A 206 -0.83 4.23 25.62
N GLY A 207 -0.91 2.96 26.05
CA GLY A 207 -1.14 1.80 25.18
C GLY A 207 -0.03 1.40 24.20
N ASN A 208 0.85 2.33 23.82
CA ASN A 208 1.87 2.17 22.77
C ASN A 208 2.78 0.93 22.98
N ALA A 209 2.68 -0.05 22.06
CA ALA A 209 3.43 -1.30 22.10
C ALA A 209 4.69 -1.20 21.22
N ILE A 210 5.89 -1.20 21.82
CA ILE A 210 7.15 -0.91 21.12
C ILE A 210 8.14 -2.09 21.23
N THR A 211 8.26 -2.87 20.16
CA THR A 211 9.19 -4.01 20.05
C THR A 211 10.47 -3.57 19.33
N VAL A 212 11.62 -3.65 20.01
CA VAL A 212 12.94 -3.33 19.44
C VAL A 212 14.00 -4.35 19.88
N PRO A 213 15.12 -4.50 19.16
CA PRO A 213 16.12 -5.52 19.49
C PRO A 213 16.85 -5.14 20.78
N ARG A 214 17.19 -6.17 21.58
CA ARG A 214 18.04 -5.98 22.76
C ARG A 214 19.40 -5.41 22.35
N ARG A 215 19.94 -4.52 23.20
CA ARG A 215 21.31 -4.03 23.05
C ARG A 215 22.27 -5.23 23.20
N ARG A 216 23.17 -5.38 22.23
CA ARG A 216 24.42 -6.14 22.39
C ARG A 216 25.52 -5.18 22.86
#